data_AF-A0A6G3RZW6-F1
#
_entry.id   AF-A0A6G3RZW6-F1
#
_cell.length_a   1.000
_cell.length_b   1.000
_cell.length_c   1.000
_cell.angle_alpha   90.00
_cell.angle_beta   90.00
_cell.angle_gamma   90.00
#
_symmetry.space_group_name_H-M   'P 1'
#
loop_
_entity.id
_entity.type
_entity.pdbx_description
1 polymer ?
#
loop_
_entity_poly.entity_id
_entity_poly.type
_entity_poly.pdbx_seq_one_letter_code
_entity_poly.pdbx_strand_id
1 'polypeptide(L)'
;MNATGREVFQFLAYRWDVTAALDIAATLPVRRTATAPLAAALPLIRIDPGHAATADLRRPLLLVTVAELDHTQFLVDGWHRLFRAVREGHEHLPCHVLNAHQELQVRLCGGSKAAALRTPQKDGAPARPERRRRARPPDHGDDDR
;
A
#
# COMPACT_ATOMS: atom_id res chain seq x y z
N MET A 1 -22.97 18.05 19.65
CA MET A 1 -21.67 17.72 19.03
C MET A 1 -21.94 17.52 17.55
N ASN A 2 -21.56 18.49 16.72
CA ASN A 2 -21.97 18.53 15.32
C ASN A 2 -21.28 17.42 14.52
N ALA A 3 -22.06 16.76 13.66
CA ALA A 3 -21.74 15.56 12.90
C ALA A 3 -20.31 15.58 12.32
N THR A 4 -19.52 14.55 12.65
CA THR A 4 -18.30 14.19 11.92
C THR A 4 -18.71 13.88 10.48
N GLY A 5 -18.62 14.88 9.61
CA GLY A 5 -18.93 14.76 8.19
C GLY A 5 -18.03 13.69 7.59
N ARG A 6 -18.65 12.59 7.16
CA ARG A 6 -17.98 11.50 6.44
C ARG A 6 -17.25 12.07 5.23
N GLU A 7 -15.93 12.05 5.27
CA GLU A 7 -15.10 12.49 4.16
C GLU A 7 -14.99 11.36 3.13
N VAL A 8 -15.23 11.69 1.86
CA VAL A 8 -15.20 10.71 0.77
C VAL A 8 -14.24 11.20 -0.30
N PHE A 9 -13.28 10.34 -0.67
CA PHE A 9 -12.42 10.56 -1.81
C PHE A 9 -12.92 9.75 -3.00
N GLN A 10 -13.03 10.40 -4.16
CA GLN A 10 -13.39 9.76 -5.41
C GLN A 10 -12.25 9.91 -6.41
N PHE A 11 -11.87 8.80 -7.03
CA PHE A 11 -10.96 8.80 -8.17
C PHE A 11 -11.47 7.83 -9.22
N LEU A 12 -11.81 8.37 -10.40
CA LEU A 12 -12.47 7.62 -11.47
C LEU A 12 -13.71 6.89 -10.95
N ALA A 13 -13.79 5.57 -11.16
CA ALA A 13 -14.89 4.70 -10.72
C ALA A 13 -14.81 4.28 -9.24
N TYR A 14 -13.73 4.64 -8.53
CA TYR A 14 -13.52 4.23 -7.15
C TYR A 14 -13.87 5.34 -6.16
N ARG A 15 -14.49 4.96 -5.04
CA ARG A 15 -14.80 5.85 -3.93
C ARG A 15 -14.44 5.20 -2.61
N TRP A 16 -13.78 5.95 -1.74
CA TRP A 16 -13.36 5.51 -0.42
C TRP A 16 -13.88 6.44 0.67
N ASP A 17 -14.24 5.86 1.80
CA ASP A 17 -14.49 6.55 3.05
C ASP A 17 -13.16 6.92 3.69
N VAL A 18 -12.77 8.19 3.58
CA VAL A 18 -11.50 8.69 4.11
C VAL A 18 -11.53 8.70 5.63
N THR A 19 -12.68 8.99 6.24
CA THR A 19 -12.83 8.97 7.70
C THR A 19 -12.57 7.56 8.24
N ALA A 20 -13.24 6.55 7.69
CA ALA A 20 -13.00 5.16 8.10
C ALA A 20 -11.57 4.68 7.77
N ALA A 21 -10.99 5.15 6.66
CA ALA A 21 -9.62 4.83 6.31
C ALA A 21 -8.60 5.43 7.29
N LEU A 22 -8.84 6.64 7.78
CA LEU A 22 -8.02 7.28 8.82
C LEU A 22 -8.12 6.54 10.15
N ASP A 23 -9.31 6.04 10.52
CA ASP A 23 -9.49 5.23 11.73
C ASP A 23 -8.65 3.94 11.68
N ILE A 24 -8.66 3.24 10.53
CA ILE A 24 -7.79 2.07 10.33
C ILE A 24 -6.32 2.50 10.34
N ALA A 25 -5.97 3.59 9.65
CA ALA A 25 -4.59 4.05 9.53
C ALA A 25 -3.94 4.40 10.87
N ALA A 26 -4.74 4.89 11.84
CA ALA A 26 -4.27 5.23 13.19
C ALA A 26 -3.62 4.05 13.92
N THR A 27 -3.93 2.80 13.55
CA THR A 27 -3.34 1.59 14.14
C THR A 27 -2.17 1.03 13.33
N LEU A 28 -1.80 1.65 12.20
CA LEU A 28 -0.79 1.15 11.28
C LEU A 28 0.58 1.81 11.52
N PRO A 29 1.69 1.10 11.25
CA PRO A 29 3.00 1.71 11.29
C PRO A 29 3.11 2.82 10.24
N VAL A 30 3.80 3.90 10.60
CA VAL A 30 4.20 4.94 9.66
C VAL A 30 5.39 4.41 8.85
N ARG A 31 5.27 4.48 7.52
CA ARG A 31 6.34 4.16 6.57
C ARG A 31 6.76 5.42 5.82
N ARG A 32 7.76 5.30 4.94
CA ARG A 32 8.09 6.36 3.98
C ARG A 32 7.73 5.91 2.57
N THR A 33 7.22 6.84 1.77
CA THR A 33 6.95 6.62 0.35
C THR A 33 7.62 7.69 -0.49
N ALA A 34 8.07 7.31 -1.69
CA ALA A 34 8.64 8.24 -2.66
C ALA A 34 7.53 9.15 -3.22
N THR A 35 7.82 10.44 -3.34
CA THR A 35 6.85 11.42 -3.86
C THR A 35 6.68 11.32 -5.38
N ALA A 36 7.74 10.99 -6.11
CA ALA A 36 7.74 11.01 -7.58
C ALA A 36 6.67 10.09 -8.23
N PRO A 37 6.48 8.82 -7.83
CA PRO A 37 5.43 7.98 -8.41
C PRO A 37 4.02 8.52 -8.16
N LEU A 38 3.79 9.09 -6.97
CA LEU A 38 2.49 9.67 -6.60
C LEU A 38 2.22 10.99 -7.32
N ALA A 39 3.28 11.76 -7.60
CA ALA A 39 3.21 13.06 -8.26
C ALA A 39 2.62 12.97 -9.67
N ALA A 40 2.74 11.83 -10.34
CA ALA A 40 2.15 11.59 -11.66
C ALA A 40 0.63 11.81 -11.69
N ALA A 41 -0.06 11.65 -10.56
CA ALA A 41 -1.50 11.85 -10.45
C ALA A 41 -1.90 13.30 -10.06
N LEU A 42 -0.95 14.17 -9.68
CA LEU A 42 -1.26 15.56 -9.27
C LEU A 42 -2.06 16.37 -10.31
N PRO A 43 -1.83 16.25 -11.64
CA PRO A 43 -2.63 16.96 -12.64
C PRO A 43 -4.11 16.57 -12.65
N LEU A 44 -4.48 15.43 -12.06
CA LEU A 44 -5.85 14.92 -12.00
C LEU A 44 -6.59 15.36 -10.74
N ILE A 45 -5.91 16.08 -9.83
CA ILE A 45 -6.43 16.43 -8.51
C ILE A 45 -6.54 17.94 -8.39
N ARG A 46 -7.67 18.41 -7.87
CA ARG A 46 -7.84 19.82 -7.53
C ARG A 46 -7.03 20.15 -6.27
N ILE A 47 -5.99 20.95 -6.44
CA ILE A 47 -5.15 21.44 -5.34
C ILE A 47 -5.50 22.90 -5.06
N ASP A 48 -5.76 23.22 -3.79
CA ASP A 48 -5.75 24.59 -3.31
C ASP A 48 -4.30 24.98 -2.98
N PRO A 49 -3.69 25.94 -3.70
CA PRO A 49 -2.29 26.33 -3.48
C PRO A 49 -2.06 27.02 -2.13
N GLY A 50 -3.07 27.73 -1.59
CA GLY A 50 -2.99 28.38 -0.28
C GLY A 50 -3.02 27.36 0.85
N HIS A 51 -3.91 26.37 0.76
CA HIS A 51 -3.94 25.25 1.70
C HIS A 51 -2.66 24.40 1.60
N ALA A 52 -2.20 24.10 0.38
CA ALA A 52 -0.99 23.33 0.18
C ALA A 52 0.25 24.02 0.77
N ALA A 53 0.37 25.34 0.66
CA ALA A 53 1.52 26.07 1.19
C ALA A 53 1.70 25.93 2.71
N THR A 54 0.62 25.67 3.44
CA THR A 54 0.62 25.55 4.91
C THR A 54 0.51 24.11 5.41
N ALA A 55 0.37 23.13 4.50
CA ALA A 55 0.14 21.73 4.86
C ALA A 55 1.35 21.10 5.56
N ASP A 56 1.17 20.52 6.76
CA ASP A 56 2.26 19.91 7.53
C ASP A 56 2.79 18.63 6.86
N LEU A 57 4.05 18.66 6.39
CA LEU A 57 4.70 17.54 5.71
C LEU A 57 5.05 16.36 6.65
N ARG A 58 5.01 16.57 7.97
CA ARG A 58 5.22 15.50 8.96
C ARG A 58 3.97 14.63 9.12
N ARG A 59 2.81 15.14 8.71
CA ARG A 59 1.55 14.39 8.80
C ARG A 59 1.52 13.32 7.70
N PRO A 60 1.36 12.03 8.06
CA PRO A 60 1.40 10.94 7.08
C PRO A 60 0.40 11.11 5.95
N LEU A 61 0.80 10.73 4.73
CA LEU A 61 -0.11 10.45 3.62
C LEU A 61 -0.92 9.18 3.90
N LEU A 62 -2.10 9.06 3.29
CA LEU A 62 -2.90 7.84 3.36
C LEU A 62 -2.99 7.17 2.00
N LEU A 63 -2.40 5.99 1.87
CA LEU A 63 -2.45 5.19 0.67
C LEU A 63 -3.31 3.94 0.88
N VAL A 64 -3.95 3.49 -0.19
CA VAL A 64 -4.70 2.24 -0.23
C VAL A 64 -4.17 1.35 -1.36
N THR A 65 -4.05 0.06 -1.10
CA THR A 65 -3.65 -0.94 -2.10
C THR A 65 -4.89 -1.58 -2.72
N VAL A 66 -5.08 -1.42 -4.03
CA VAL A 66 -6.21 -2.01 -4.77
C VAL A 66 -5.77 -3.30 -5.46
N ALA A 67 -6.18 -4.46 -4.92
CA ALA A 67 -5.78 -5.77 -5.46
C ALA A 67 -6.23 -6.00 -6.91
N GLU A 68 -7.41 -5.49 -7.28
CA GLU A 68 -7.99 -5.65 -8.63
C GLU A 68 -7.20 -4.92 -9.72
N LEU A 69 -6.32 -3.99 -9.32
CA LEU A 69 -5.47 -3.23 -10.21
C LEU A 69 -4.00 -3.65 -9.98
N ASP A 70 -3.72 -4.95 -9.95
CA ASP A 70 -2.37 -5.50 -9.76
C ASP A 70 -1.66 -4.91 -8.51
N HIS A 71 -2.40 -4.82 -7.41
CA HIS A 71 -1.92 -4.22 -6.15
C HIS A 71 -1.45 -2.76 -6.28
N THR A 72 -2.00 -1.99 -7.24
CA THR A 72 -1.70 -0.56 -7.40
C THR A 72 -2.07 0.22 -6.15
N GLN A 73 -1.19 1.14 -5.74
CA GLN A 73 -1.42 2.05 -4.63
C GLN A 73 -2.06 3.36 -5.09
N PHE A 74 -3.09 3.80 -4.38
CA PHE A 74 -3.73 5.10 -4.58
C PHE A 74 -3.57 5.97 -3.34
N LEU A 75 -3.23 7.24 -3.56
CA LEU A 75 -3.27 8.26 -2.51
C LEU A 75 -4.72 8.71 -2.31
N VAL A 76 -5.26 8.52 -1.12
CA VAL A 76 -6.67 8.88 -0.80
C VAL A 76 -6.78 10.08 0.13
N ASP A 77 -5.73 10.37 0.93
CA ASP A 77 -5.59 11.62 1.67
C ASP A 77 -4.14 12.12 1.64
N GLY A 78 -3.99 13.46 1.57
CA GLY A 78 -2.69 14.13 1.63
C GLY A 78 -2.20 14.71 0.31
N TRP A 79 -3.07 14.87 -0.69
CA TRP A 79 -2.73 15.48 -1.98
C TRP A 79 -2.07 16.86 -1.87
N HIS A 80 -2.55 17.72 -0.97
CA HIS A 80 -1.96 19.03 -0.70
C HIS A 80 -0.54 18.92 -0.09
N ARG A 81 -0.31 17.93 0.78
CA ARG A 81 1.01 17.64 1.36
C ARG A 81 1.97 17.12 0.30
N LEU A 82 1.50 16.21 -0.57
CA LEU A 82 2.29 15.72 -1.71
C LEU A 82 2.65 16.87 -2.66
N PHE A 83 1.69 17.72 -3.03
CA PHE A 83 1.93 18.88 -3.89
C PHE A 83 3.01 19.80 -3.30
N ARG A 84 2.88 20.14 -2.01
CA ARG A 84 3.87 20.95 -1.30
C ARG A 84 5.24 20.28 -1.29
N ALA A 85 5.30 18.99 -0.98
CA ALA A 85 6.54 18.23 -0.93
C ALA A 85 7.26 18.19 -2.29
N VAL A 86 6.53 17.95 -3.38
CA VAL A 86 7.08 17.98 -4.75
C VAL A 86 7.61 19.37 -5.07
N ARG A 87 6.86 20.43 -4.74
CA ARG A 87 7.28 21.82 -4.97
C ARG A 87 8.53 22.21 -4.18
N GLU A 88 8.68 21.70 -2.97
CA GLU A 88 9.82 21.96 -2.07
C GLU A 88 10.98 20.97 -2.25
N GLY A 89 10.86 19.99 -3.16
CA GLY A 89 11.92 19.01 -3.45
C GLY A 89 12.07 17.90 -2.41
N HIS A 90 11.06 17.61 -1.60
CA HIS A 90 11.10 16.47 -0.66
C HIS A 90 10.83 15.16 -1.42
N GLU A 91 11.83 14.30 -1.46
CA GLU A 91 11.75 13.01 -2.16
C GLU A 91 10.85 11.98 -1.47
N HIS A 92 10.71 12.09 -0.15
CA HIS A 92 10.04 11.08 0.67
C HIS A 92 9.16 11.68 1.75
N LEU A 93 7.91 11.22 1.82
CA LEU A 93 6.96 11.61 2.86
C LEU A 93 6.58 10.44 3.77
N PRO A 94 6.21 10.70 5.04
CA PRO A 94 5.59 9.69 5.90
C PRO A 94 4.25 9.25 5.30
N CYS A 95 3.90 7.98 5.46
CA CYS A 95 2.62 7.45 5.01
C CYS A 95 2.11 6.27 5.83
N HIS A 96 0.80 6.07 5.80
CA HIS A 96 0.14 4.82 6.11
C HIS A 96 -0.29 4.15 4.80
N VAL A 97 -0.22 2.82 4.76
CA VAL A 97 -0.66 2.02 3.62
C VAL A 97 -1.66 1.01 4.11
N LEU A 98 -2.92 1.17 3.70
CA LEU A 98 -3.94 0.15 3.88
C LEU A 98 -3.68 -0.96 2.88
N ASN A 99 -3.60 -2.19 3.36
CA ASN A 99 -3.53 -3.37 2.49
C ASN A 99 -4.86 -3.60 1.77
N ALA A 100 -4.90 -4.53 0.82
CA ALA A 100 -6.09 -4.79 0.02
C ALA A 100 -7.34 -5.17 0.83
N HIS A 101 -7.18 -5.89 1.94
CA HIS A 101 -8.31 -6.23 2.80
C HIS A 101 -8.87 -5.00 3.52
N GLN A 102 -7.99 -4.15 4.06
CA GLN A 102 -8.37 -2.89 4.72
C GLN A 102 -8.98 -1.90 3.74
N GLU A 103 -8.46 -1.83 2.53
CA GLU A 103 -9.00 -1.00 1.46
C GLU A 103 -10.46 -1.38 1.12
N LEU A 104 -10.79 -2.67 1.05
CA LEU A 104 -12.17 -3.12 0.80
C LEU A 104 -13.15 -2.74 1.91
N GLN A 105 -12.68 -2.66 3.15
CA GLN A 105 -13.50 -2.24 4.30
C GLN A 105 -13.96 -0.79 4.17
N VAL A 106 -13.14 0.05 3.53
CA VAL A 106 -13.39 1.49 3.38
C VAL A 106 -13.85 1.88 1.97
N ARG A 107 -13.82 0.94 1.01
CA ARG A 107 -14.32 1.16 -0.35
C ARG A 107 -15.85 1.19 -0.38
N LEU A 108 -16.38 2.36 -0.74
CA LEU A 108 -17.81 2.60 -0.97
C LEU A 108 -18.27 1.99 -2.28
N CYS A 109 -17.55 2.24 -3.38
CA CYS A 109 -17.82 1.66 -4.69
C CYS A 109 -16.57 1.63 -5.57
N GLY A 110 -16.62 0.90 -6.68
CA GLY A 110 -15.53 0.72 -7.64
C GLY A 110 -15.02 -0.72 -7.68
N GLY A 111 -14.65 -1.17 -8.89
CA GLY A 111 -14.23 -2.54 -9.14
C GLY A 111 -15.35 -3.58 -8.94
N SER A 112 -14.99 -4.86 -9.00
CA SER A 112 -15.85 -5.98 -8.60
C SER A 112 -15.34 -6.54 -7.28
N LYS A 113 -16.03 -6.23 -6.16
CA LYS A 113 -15.68 -6.72 -4.81
C LYS A 113 -15.47 -8.25 -4.76
N ALA A 114 -16.09 -9.00 -5.67
CA ALA A 114 -15.98 -10.45 -5.79
C ALA A 114 -14.58 -10.94 -6.25
N ALA A 115 -13.79 -10.11 -6.95
CA ALA A 115 -12.44 -10.47 -7.38
C ALA A 115 -11.41 -10.30 -6.26
N ALA A 116 -11.57 -9.30 -5.39
CA ALA A 116 -10.60 -8.95 -4.37
C ALA A 116 -10.56 -9.91 -3.15
N LEU A 117 -11.64 -10.68 -2.91
CA LEU A 117 -11.71 -11.69 -1.85
C LEU A 117 -11.17 -13.07 -2.27
N ARG A 118 -10.70 -13.24 -3.52
CA ARG A 118 -10.31 -14.54 -4.10
C ARG A 118 -8.83 -14.88 -4.02
N THR A 119 -7.99 -14.07 -3.39
CA THR A 119 -6.57 -14.40 -3.26
C THR A 119 -6.32 -15.08 -1.91
N PRO A 120 -6.01 -16.39 -1.86
CA PRO A 120 -5.57 -17.00 -0.62
C PRO A 120 -4.18 -16.46 -0.28
N GLN A 121 -4.07 -15.93 0.94
CA GLN A 121 -2.82 -15.74 1.65
C GLN A 121 -2.16 -17.11 1.80
N LYS A 122 -1.25 -17.46 0.88
CA LYS A 122 -0.46 -18.69 1.01
C LYS A 122 0.81 -18.37 1.76
N ASP A 123 0.90 -19.00 2.92
CA ASP A 123 1.97 -18.93 3.91
C ASP A 123 3.37 -18.97 3.32
N GLY A 124 4.26 -18.20 3.95
CA GLY A 124 5.70 -18.36 3.80
C GLY A 124 6.12 -19.76 4.24
N ALA A 125 6.33 -20.64 3.28
CA ALA A 125 7.17 -21.81 3.46
C ALA A 125 8.63 -21.40 3.18
N PRO A 126 9.58 -21.61 4.12
CA PRO A 126 10.97 -21.33 3.84
C PRO A 126 11.49 -22.30 2.77
N ALA A 127 12.19 -21.72 1.79
CA ALA A 127 12.89 -22.44 0.74
C ALA A 127 13.82 -23.51 1.35
N ARG A 128 13.59 -24.78 0.99
CA ARG A 128 14.59 -25.84 1.20
C ARG A 128 15.82 -25.53 0.35
N PRO A 129 17.03 -25.46 0.93
CA PRO A 129 18.23 -25.43 0.11
C PRO A 129 18.59 -26.86 -0.30
N GLU A 130 18.55 -27.13 -1.60
CA GLU A 130 19.34 -28.21 -2.20
C GLU A 130 20.83 -27.96 -1.92
N ARG A 131 21.48 -28.90 -1.23
CA ARG A 131 22.95 -28.97 -1.20
C ARG A 131 23.41 -30.30 -1.77
N ARG A 132 24.00 -30.17 -2.96
CA ARG A 132 24.83 -31.11 -3.69
C ARG A 132 25.87 -31.81 -2.81
N ARG A 133 26.04 -33.11 -3.11
CA ARG A 133 27.28 -33.89 -3.25
C ARG A 133 28.26 -33.89 -2.06
N ARG A 134 28.45 -35.08 -1.49
CA ARG A 134 29.79 -35.59 -1.15
C ARG A 134 30.00 -36.94 -1.82
N ALA A 135 31.16 -37.07 -2.44
CA ALA A 135 31.66 -38.27 -3.09
C ALA A 135 32.56 -39.04 -2.13
N ARG A 136 32.42 -40.39 -2.17
CA ARG A 136 33.38 -41.50 -1.95
C ARG A 136 34.14 -41.61 -0.61
N PRO A 137 34.58 -42.82 -0.18
CA PRO A 137 35.41 -43.78 -0.94
C PRO A 137 34.95 -45.26 -0.83
N PRO A 138 35.68 -46.24 -1.42
CA PRO A 138 35.23 -47.63 -1.59
C PRO A 138 35.55 -48.47 -0.36
N ASP A 139 34.87 -49.60 -0.19
CA ASP A 139 35.36 -50.66 0.68
C ASP A 139 35.12 -52.05 0.08
N HIS A 140 36.11 -52.91 0.32
CA HIS A 140 36.34 -54.24 -0.24
C HIS A 140 35.79 -55.31 0.71
N GLY A 141 35.53 -56.50 0.17
CA GLY A 141 35.24 -57.73 0.92
C GLY A 141 33.75 -57.93 1.18
N ASP A 142 33.21 -59.13 1.19
CA ASP A 142 33.65 -60.46 0.79
C ASP A 142 32.37 -61.33 0.89
N ASP A 143 32.41 -62.50 0.28
CA ASP A 143 31.63 -63.69 0.63
C ASP A 143 30.21 -63.99 0.10
N ASP A 144 30.05 -65.31 -0.14
CA ASP A 144 28.87 -66.15 -0.34
C ASP A 144 28.08 -66.11 -1.66
N ARG A 145 28.54 -66.89 -2.66
CA ARG A 145 28.02 -68.26 -2.95
C ARG A 145 28.67 -68.94 -4.15
#